data_AF-A0A5D8YGG4-F1
#
_entry.id   AF-A0A5D8YGG4-F1
#
_cell.length_a   1.000
_cell.length_b   1.000
_cell.length_c   1.000
_cell.angle_alpha   90.00
_cell.angle_beta   90.00
_cell.angle_gamma   90.00
#
_symmetry.space_group_name_H-M   'P 1'
#
loop_
_entity.id
_entity.type
_entity.pdbx_description
1 polymer ?
#
loop_
_entity_poly.entity_id
_entity_poly.type
_entity_poly.pdbx_seq_one_letter_code
_entity_poly.pdbx_strand_id
1 'polypeptide(L)'
;MKHCMVLFFLLGVLGCHRNDKVKLQGDTDPSLADSLSEKPVTNSFAGVLPCADCAGIDTRLVLFADSTYSLSEKYLKKDNGTPFMTRGSYTVRNGFQKDKRALVVILDESNPQNKRYYVQYSAKPKYLYMLDKDGRPITSKLSYMLKKVK
;
A
#
# COMPACT_ATOMS: atom_id res chain seq x y z
N MET A 1 30.50 41.08 7.84
CA MET A 1 31.96 41.00 8.03
C MET A 1 32.34 41.88 9.22
N LYS A 2 32.56 41.29 10.40
CA LYS A 2 33.21 41.90 11.58
C LYS A 2 33.54 40.76 12.56
N HIS A 3 34.81 40.74 12.96
CA HIS A 3 35.53 39.62 13.55
C HIS A 3 35.19 39.34 15.02
N CYS A 4 35.29 38.05 15.36
CA CYS A 4 36.01 37.48 16.49
C CYS A 4 36.36 38.42 17.65
N MET A 5 35.71 38.21 18.78
CA MET A 5 36.30 38.45 20.09
C MET A 5 36.04 37.23 20.97
N VAL A 6 37.02 36.34 20.97
CA VAL A 6 37.17 35.24 21.92
C VAL A 6 37.46 35.85 23.29
N LEU A 7 36.75 35.41 24.32
CA LEU A 7 37.23 35.53 25.70
C LEU A 7 37.16 34.16 26.39
N PHE A 8 38.34 33.72 26.79
CA PHE A 8 38.70 32.59 27.65
C PHE A 8 37.84 32.53 28.93
N PHE A 9 37.54 31.33 29.40
CA PHE A 9 38.12 30.86 30.67
C PHE A 9 38.05 29.33 30.79
N LEU A 10 39.23 28.72 30.90
CA LEU A 10 39.44 27.33 31.31
C LEU A 10 38.85 27.08 32.70
N LEU A 11 38.31 25.88 32.93
CA LEU A 11 38.64 25.06 34.12
C LEU A 11 37.95 23.70 34.01
N GLY A 12 38.69 22.61 34.26
CA GLY A 12 38.09 21.33 34.66
C GLY A 12 38.66 20.09 33.97
N VAL A 13 39.84 19.68 34.42
CA VAL A 13 40.55 18.44 34.06
C VAL A 13 39.74 17.20 34.50
N LEU A 14 39.66 16.17 33.66
CA LEU A 14 39.62 14.77 34.10
C LEU A 14 40.11 13.87 32.96
N GLY A 15 41.29 13.29 33.14
CA GLY A 15 41.87 12.33 32.22
C GLY A 15 41.28 10.93 32.39
N CYS A 16 41.31 10.17 31.29
CA CYS A 16 41.44 8.72 31.32
C CYS A 16 42.23 8.28 30.08
N HIS A 17 43.35 7.60 30.33
CA HIS A 17 44.17 6.92 29.35
C HIS A 17 43.49 5.60 29.00
N ARG A 18 43.04 5.41 27.75
CA ARG A 18 42.64 4.10 27.23
C ARG A 18 43.43 3.76 25.99
N ASN A 19 44.33 2.81 26.17
CA ASN A 19 44.91 2.01 25.11
C ASN A 19 43.92 0.87 24.87
N ASP A 20 43.10 0.95 23.81
CA ASP A 20 42.30 -0.18 23.36
C ASP A 20 42.35 -0.28 21.83
N LYS A 21 42.69 -1.48 21.38
CA LYS A 21 42.91 -1.85 20.00
C LYS A 21 41.65 -1.58 19.17
N VAL A 22 41.79 -0.76 18.13
CA VAL A 22 40.77 -0.62 17.07
C VAL A 22 40.72 -1.95 16.32
N LYS A 23 39.69 -2.75 16.61
CA LYS A 23 39.29 -3.91 15.81
C LYS A 23 38.55 -3.37 14.60
N LEU A 24 39.09 -3.62 13.40
CA LEU A 24 38.32 -3.45 12.16
C LEU A 24 37.05 -4.31 12.25
N GLN A 25 35.89 -3.68 12.30
CA GLN A 25 34.62 -4.28 11.91
C GLN A 25 33.78 -3.17 11.29
N GLY A 26 33.40 -3.34 10.03
CA GLY A 26 32.79 -2.31 9.20
C GLY A 26 31.51 -1.73 9.81
N ASP A 27 31.49 -0.41 9.92
CA ASP A 27 30.33 0.38 10.29
C ASP A 27 29.33 0.35 9.12
N THR A 28 28.39 -0.59 9.18
CA THR A 28 27.13 -0.44 8.45
C THR A 28 26.26 0.45 9.33
N ASP A 29 26.14 1.71 8.93
CA ASP A 29 25.20 2.69 9.49
C ASP A 29 23.78 2.07 9.56
N PRO A 30 23.19 1.88 10.76
CA PRO A 30 21.85 1.31 10.90
C PRO A 30 20.74 2.33 10.56
N SER A 31 21.07 3.54 10.11
CA SER A 31 20.09 4.62 9.86
C SER A 31 19.33 4.55 8.52
N LEU A 32 19.47 3.47 7.74
CA LEU A 32 18.81 3.32 6.43
C LEU A 32 17.91 2.09 6.31
N ALA A 33 17.81 1.27 7.35
CA ALA A 33 17.01 0.05 7.35
C ALA A 33 15.59 0.20 7.95
N ASP A 34 15.20 1.39 8.42
CA ASP A 34 13.92 1.60 9.13
C ASP A 34 13.09 2.78 8.57
N SER A 35 13.28 3.12 7.30
CA SER A 35 12.45 4.12 6.60
C SER A 35 11.31 3.51 5.77
N LEU A 36 11.09 2.19 5.88
CA LEU A 36 9.82 1.57 5.46
C LEU A 36 8.84 1.58 6.65
N SER A 37 8.66 2.75 7.25
CA SER A 37 7.57 3.00 8.19
C SER A 37 6.26 2.56 7.53
N GLU A 38 5.70 1.48 8.06
CA GLU A 38 4.49 0.82 7.60
C GLU A 38 3.38 1.86 7.40
N LYS A 39 3.01 2.14 6.15
CA LYS A 39 1.88 3.01 5.85
C LYS A 39 0.64 2.47 6.57
N PRO A 40 -0.08 3.27 7.38
CA PRO A 40 -1.23 2.77 8.10
C PRO A 40 -2.24 2.17 7.13
N VAL A 41 -2.66 0.93 7.39
CA VAL A 41 -3.64 0.23 6.55
C VAL A 41 -5.05 0.68 6.94
N THR A 42 -5.80 1.18 5.96
CA THR A 42 -7.21 1.53 6.15
C THR A 42 -8.09 0.29 6.01
N ASN A 43 -7.88 -0.48 4.93
CA ASN A 43 -8.63 -1.70 4.65
C ASN A 43 -7.80 -2.67 3.82
N SER A 44 -7.98 -3.97 4.10
CA SER A 44 -7.47 -5.06 3.26
C SER A 44 -8.64 -5.89 2.73
N PHE A 45 -8.55 -6.32 1.48
CA PHE A 45 -9.55 -7.16 0.81
C PHE A 45 -8.87 -8.31 0.07
N ALA A 46 -9.54 -9.46 0.01
CA ALA A 46 -9.08 -10.61 -0.74
C ALA A 46 -10.24 -11.38 -1.38
N GLY A 47 -9.99 -12.04 -2.51
CA GLY A 47 -10.96 -12.88 -3.19
C GLY A 47 -10.37 -13.51 -4.44
N VAL A 48 -11.05 -14.52 -4.98
CA VAL A 48 -10.70 -15.12 -6.27
C VAL A 48 -11.61 -14.53 -7.33
N LEU A 49 -11.06 -13.69 -8.21
CA LEU A 49 -11.81 -13.10 -9.31
C LEU A 49 -11.88 -14.07 -10.50
N PRO A 50 -12.98 -14.04 -11.29
CA PRO A 50 -13.11 -14.89 -12.46
C PRO A 50 -12.06 -14.59 -13.53
N CYS A 51 -11.62 -15.64 -14.22
CA CYS A 51 -10.59 -15.61 -15.25
C CYS A 51 -11.10 -16.38 -16.47
N ALA A 52 -10.89 -15.85 -17.68
CA ALA A 52 -11.39 -16.49 -18.90
C ALA A 52 -10.73 -17.85 -19.15
N ASP A 53 -9.41 -17.90 -19.02
CA ASP A 53 -8.59 -19.05 -19.42
C ASP A 53 -7.78 -19.64 -18.24
N CYS A 54 -8.19 -19.36 -17.01
CA CYS A 54 -7.54 -19.90 -15.80
C CYS A 54 -8.55 -20.17 -14.68
N ALA A 55 -8.13 -20.86 -13.62
CA ALA A 55 -9.05 -21.25 -12.53
C ALA A 55 -9.55 -20.05 -11.70
N GLY A 56 -8.99 -18.87 -11.92
CA GLY A 56 -9.29 -17.64 -11.21
C GLY A 56 -8.02 -16.83 -10.94
N ILE A 57 -8.20 -15.64 -10.42
CA ILE A 57 -7.10 -14.75 -10.01
C ILE A 57 -7.23 -14.56 -8.50
N ASP A 58 -6.28 -15.06 -7.70
CA ASP A 58 -6.19 -14.70 -6.27
C ASP A 58 -5.76 -13.23 -6.20
N THR A 59 -6.72 -12.39 -5.87
CA THR A 59 -6.59 -10.93 -5.85
C THR A 59 -6.59 -10.46 -4.41
N ARG A 60 -5.56 -9.70 -4.03
CA ARG A 60 -5.46 -9.05 -2.71
C ARG A 60 -5.22 -7.57 -2.88
N LEU A 61 -6.07 -6.75 -2.27
CA LEU A 61 -6.01 -5.30 -2.34
C LEU A 61 -5.85 -4.73 -0.93
N VAL A 62 -4.81 -3.93 -0.75
CA VAL A 62 -4.56 -3.16 0.47
C VAL A 62 -4.73 -1.69 0.14
N LEU A 63 -5.58 -1.00 0.89
CA LEU A 63 -5.78 0.46 0.83
C LEU A 63 -5.13 1.09 2.05
N PHE A 64 -4.19 2.00 1.84
CA PHE A 64 -3.46 2.72 2.88
C PHE A 64 -4.12 4.06 3.21
N ALA A 65 -3.84 4.60 4.40
CA ALA A 65 -4.41 5.85 4.90
C ALA A 65 -3.97 7.10 4.10
N ASP A 66 -2.85 7.00 3.38
CA ASP A 66 -2.30 8.07 2.54
C ASP A 66 -2.90 8.10 1.11
N SER A 67 -4.02 7.43 0.89
CA SER A 67 -4.67 7.27 -0.43
C SER A 67 -3.82 6.53 -1.47
N THR A 68 -2.88 5.70 -1.05
CA THR A 68 -2.17 4.76 -1.92
C THR A 68 -2.67 3.33 -1.74
N TYR A 69 -2.39 2.45 -2.71
CA TYR A 69 -2.79 1.04 -2.63
C TYR A 69 -1.67 0.09 -3.06
N SER A 70 -1.80 -1.16 -2.62
CA SER A 70 -1.07 -2.32 -3.17
C SER A 70 -2.06 -3.37 -3.65
N LEU A 71 -1.93 -3.79 -4.89
CA LEU A 71 -2.75 -4.83 -5.52
C LEU A 71 -1.85 -6.00 -5.92
N SER A 72 -2.17 -7.18 -5.41
CA SER A 72 -1.51 -8.45 -5.71
C SER A 72 -2.45 -9.33 -6.52
N GLU A 73 -1.98 -9.85 -7.65
CA GLU A 73 -2.77 -10.74 -8.50
C GLU A 73 -1.97 -11.99 -8.86
N LYS A 74 -2.49 -13.17 -8.49
CA LYS A 74 -1.91 -14.47 -8.82
C LYS A 74 -2.89 -15.30 -9.63
N TYR A 75 -2.52 -15.60 -10.88
CA TYR A 75 -3.30 -16.46 -11.76
C TYR A 75 -3.20 -17.93 -11.31
N LEU A 76 -4.35 -18.57 -11.08
CA LEU A 76 -4.43 -19.94 -10.55
C LEU A 76 -4.38 -20.98 -11.68
N LYS A 77 -3.70 -22.12 -11.43
CA LYS A 77 -3.42 -23.24 -12.37
C LYS A 77 -2.36 -22.99 -13.47
N LYS A 78 -1.63 -21.88 -13.42
CA LYS A 78 -0.32 -21.77 -14.10
C LYS A 78 0.75 -22.11 -13.08
N ASP A 79 1.50 -23.18 -13.31
CA ASP A 79 2.58 -23.64 -12.44
C ASP A 79 3.49 -22.46 -12.06
N ASN A 80 3.75 -22.28 -10.76
CA ASN A 80 4.67 -21.26 -10.21
C ASN A 80 4.39 -19.79 -10.55
N GLY A 81 3.14 -19.36 -10.74
CA GLY A 81 2.83 -17.94 -10.92
C GLY A 81 3.23 -17.08 -9.71
N THR A 82 4.36 -16.35 -9.81
CA THR A 82 4.70 -15.25 -8.91
C THR A 82 3.59 -14.21 -8.98
N PRO A 83 3.06 -13.72 -7.84
CA PRO A 83 2.03 -12.71 -7.87
C PRO A 83 2.56 -11.43 -8.51
N PHE A 84 1.77 -10.84 -9.41
CA PHE A 84 2.07 -9.53 -9.96
C PHE A 84 1.64 -8.45 -8.97
N MET A 85 2.54 -7.51 -8.68
CA MET A 85 2.28 -6.37 -7.80
C MET A 85 2.03 -5.11 -8.62
N THR A 86 0.93 -4.42 -8.33
CA THR A 86 0.69 -3.04 -8.78
C THR A 86 0.55 -2.15 -7.56
N ARG A 87 1.14 -0.95 -7.62
CA ARG A 87 0.97 0.09 -6.62
C ARG A 87 0.59 1.39 -7.32
N GLY A 88 -0.21 2.19 -6.65
CA GLY A 88 -0.71 3.43 -7.21
C GLY A 88 -1.48 4.25 -6.19
N SER A 89 -2.25 5.21 -6.69
CA SER A 89 -3.14 6.05 -5.89
C SER A 89 -4.58 5.60 -6.05
N TYR A 90 -5.42 5.86 -5.06
CA TYR A 90 -6.84 5.63 -5.16
C TYR A 90 -7.65 6.82 -4.69
N THR A 91 -8.85 6.96 -5.26
CA THR A 91 -9.86 7.95 -4.85
C THR A 91 -11.08 7.21 -4.31
N VAL A 92 -11.78 7.80 -3.35
CA VAL A 92 -13.09 7.32 -2.88
C VAL A 92 -14.16 8.38 -3.17
N ARG A 93 -15.27 7.97 -3.78
CA ARG A 93 -16.45 8.81 -4.00
C ARG A 93 -17.67 8.23 -3.29
N ASN A 94 -18.56 9.10 -2.81
CA ASN A 94 -19.79 8.69 -2.16
C ASN A 94 -20.94 8.53 -3.15
N GLY A 95 -21.78 7.53 -2.92
CA GLY A 95 -22.98 7.24 -3.69
C GLY A 95 -22.72 6.34 -4.90
N PHE A 96 -23.61 5.37 -5.10
CA PHE A 96 -23.65 4.53 -6.29
C PHE A 96 -25.09 4.11 -6.62
N GLN A 97 -25.57 4.50 -7.79
CA GLN A 97 -26.97 4.30 -8.21
C GLN A 97 -27.97 4.78 -7.13
N LYS A 98 -28.84 3.88 -6.64
CA LYS A 98 -29.84 4.18 -5.61
C LYS A 98 -29.25 4.20 -4.19
N ASP A 99 -28.04 3.67 -3.99
CA ASP A 99 -27.38 3.63 -2.69
C ASP A 99 -26.51 4.88 -2.48
N LYS A 100 -27.09 5.92 -1.86
CA LYS A 100 -26.39 7.19 -1.59
C LYS A 100 -25.24 7.07 -0.57
N ARG A 101 -25.19 5.98 0.21
CA ARG A 101 -24.15 5.74 1.22
C ARG A 101 -23.09 4.75 0.75
N ALA A 102 -23.22 4.20 -0.46
CA ALA A 102 -22.17 3.38 -1.04
C ALA A 102 -20.89 4.18 -1.23
N LEU A 103 -19.76 3.49 -1.27
CA LEU A 103 -18.45 4.06 -1.57
C LEU A 103 -17.96 3.47 -2.89
N VAL A 104 -17.56 4.32 -3.83
CA VAL A 104 -16.89 3.93 -5.07
C VAL A 104 -15.40 4.15 -4.90
N VAL A 105 -14.63 3.07 -4.94
CA VAL A 105 -13.16 3.10 -4.89
C VAL A 105 -12.64 3.05 -6.32
N ILE A 106 -11.82 4.04 -6.69
CA ILE A 106 -11.23 4.17 -8.02
C ILE A 106 -9.72 4.05 -7.87
N LEU A 107 -9.13 2.99 -8.41
CA LEU A 107 -7.68 2.83 -8.46
C LEU A 107 -7.14 3.50 -9.72
N ASP A 108 -5.98 4.15 -9.60
CA ASP A 108 -5.23 4.73 -10.73
C ASP A 108 -6.08 5.64 -11.63
N GLU A 109 -6.83 6.57 -11.01
CA GLU A 109 -7.81 7.40 -11.70
C GLU A 109 -7.24 8.22 -12.88
N SER A 110 -5.97 8.64 -12.76
CA SER A 110 -5.22 9.39 -13.77
C SER A 110 -4.59 8.52 -14.86
N ASN A 111 -4.61 7.19 -14.74
CA ASN A 111 -4.04 6.25 -15.71
C ASN A 111 -5.14 5.33 -16.27
N PRO A 112 -5.74 5.67 -17.44
CA PRO A 112 -6.82 4.90 -18.03
C PRO A 112 -6.50 3.41 -18.29
N GLN A 113 -5.23 3.04 -18.48
CA GLN A 113 -4.84 1.65 -18.74
C GLN A 113 -4.90 0.79 -17.47
N ASN A 114 -4.61 1.38 -16.31
CA ASN A 114 -4.61 0.68 -15.02
C ASN A 114 -5.85 1.02 -14.17
N LYS A 115 -6.71 1.92 -14.65
CA LYS A 115 -7.87 2.40 -13.93
C LYS A 115 -8.84 1.27 -13.61
N ARG A 116 -9.20 1.12 -12.34
CA ARG A 116 -10.15 0.11 -11.87
C ARG A 116 -11.20 0.72 -10.97
N TYR A 117 -12.41 0.20 -11.06
CA TYR A 117 -13.56 0.64 -10.27
C TYR A 117 -14.06 -0.49 -9.39
N TYR A 118 -14.29 -0.18 -8.12
CA TYR A 118 -14.98 -1.05 -7.18
C TYR A 118 -16.08 -0.27 -6.48
N VAL A 119 -17.16 -0.93 -6.09
CA VAL A 119 -18.19 -0.38 -5.21
C VAL A 119 -18.29 -1.19 -3.92
N GLN A 120 -18.35 -0.49 -2.80
CA GLN A 120 -18.77 -1.03 -1.51
C GLN A 120 -20.18 -0.53 -1.22
N TYR A 121 -21.17 -1.42 -1.32
CA TYR A 121 -22.56 -1.09 -0.98
C TYR A 121 -22.73 -0.92 0.53
N SER A 122 -23.56 0.04 0.94
CA SER A 122 -23.82 0.32 2.36
C SER A 122 -24.48 -0.85 3.10
N ALA A 123 -25.28 -1.65 2.39
CA ALA A 123 -25.89 -2.87 2.92
C ALA A 123 -24.91 -4.05 3.02
N LYS A 124 -23.75 -3.98 2.36
CA LYS A 124 -22.74 -5.05 2.30
C LYS A 124 -21.32 -4.51 2.54
N PRO A 125 -21.06 -3.89 3.70
CA PRO A 125 -19.81 -3.15 3.97
C PRO A 125 -18.56 -4.04 4.06
N LYS A 126 -18.73 -5.36 4.12
CA LYS A 126 -17.62 -6.33 4.14
C LYS A 126 -17.11 -6.70 2.75
N TYR A 127 -17.68 -6.15 1.68
CA TYR A 127 -17.37 -6.55 0.31
C TYR A 127 -17.04 -5.35 -0.58
N LEU A 128 -16.10 -5.54 -1.50
CA LEU A 128 -15.88 -4.69 -2.66
C LEU A 128 -16.30 -5.47 -3.91
N TYR A 129 -17.20 -4.89 -4.70
CA TYR A 129 -17.65 -5.46 -5.96
C TYR A 129 -16.92 -4.77 -7.10
N MET A 130 -16.22 -5.54 -7.94
CA MET A 130 -15.56 -4.98 -9.12
C MET A 130 -16.62 -4.54 -10.13
N LEU A 131 -16.40 -3.36 -10.71
CA LEU A 131 -17.21 -2.79 -11.78
C LEU A 131 -16.47 -2.95 -13.11
N ASP A 132 -17.17 -2.72 -14.22
CA ASP A 132 -16.55 -2.73 -15.54
C ASP A 132 -15.60 -1.53 -15.74
N LYS A 133 -14.92 -1.50 -16.89
CA LYS A 133 -13.96 -0.44 -17.26
C LYS A 133 -14.57 0.97 -17.33
N ASP A 134 -15.89 1.07 -17.41
CA ASP A 134 -16.64 2.32 -17.49
C ASP A 134 -17.33 2.67 -16.15
N GLY A 135 -17.06 1.89 -15.09
CA GLY A 135 -17.63 2.09 -13.76
C GLY A 135 -19.07 1.61 -13.61
N ARG A 136 -19.55 0.71 -14.47
CA ARG A 136 -20.91 0.13 -14.42
C ARG A 136 -20.89 -1.26 -13.76
N PRO A 137 -22.03 -1.72 -13.21
CA PRO A 137 -22.13 -3.08 -12.69
C PRO A 137 -21.82 -4.14 -13.75
N ILE A 138 -21.07 -5.16 -13.35
CA ILE A 138 -20.84 -6.34 -14.19
C ILE A 138 -22.07 -7.25 -14.11
N THR A 139 -22.71 -7.50 -15.25
CA THR A 139 -23.81 -8.46 -15.37
C THR A 139 -23.25 -9.83 -15.77
N SER A 140 -23.07 -10.71 -14.80
CA SER A 140 -22.54 -12.06 -15.02
C SER A 140 -23.09 -13.04 -13.98
N LYS A 141 -23.07 -14.34 -14.30
CA LYS A 141 -23.31 -15.43 -13.33
C LYS A 141 -22.10 -15.66 -12.41
N LEU A 142 -20.93 -15.13 -12.78
CA LEU A 142 -19.68 -15.26 -12.02
C LEU A 142 -19.57 -14.18 -10.94
N SER A 143 -18.82 -14.47 -9.89
CA SER A 143 -18.69 -13.60 -8.72
C SER A 143 -17.49 -12.66 -8.83
N TYR A 144 -17.74 -11.36 -9.05
CA TYR A 144 -16.72 -10.31 -9.11
C TYR A 144 -16.65 -9.52 -7.80
N MET A 145 -16.25 -10.17 -6.70
CA MET A 145 -16.17 -9.52 -5.38
C MET A 145 -14.93 -9.91 -4.58
N LEU A 146 -14.41 -8.95 -3.83
CA LEU A 146 -13.39 -9.14 -2.80
C LEU A 146 -14.03 -8.97 -1.42
N LYS A 147 -13.63 -9.79 -0.45
CA LYS A 147 -14.11 -9.71 0.93
C LYS A 147 -13.07 -9.01 1.79
N LYS A 148 -13.50 -8.13 2.68
CA LYS A 148 -12.64 -7.49 3.68
C LYS A 148 -11.97 -8.56 4.53
N VAL A 149 -10.65 -8.48 4.66
CA VAL A 149 -9.84 -9.32 5.55
C VAL A 149 -9.35 -8.46 6.72
N LYS A 150 -9.04 -9.12 7.85
CA LYS A 150 -8.57 -8.44 9.07
C LYS A 150 -7.23 -7.76 8.82
#